data_AF-A0AAD8PDT8-F1
#
_entry.id   AF-A0AAD8PDT8-F1
#
_cell.length_a   1.000
_cell.length_b   1.000
_cell.length_c   1.000
_cell.angle_alpha   90.00
_cell.angle_beta   90.00
_cell.angle_gamma   90.00
#
_symmetry.space_group_name_H-M   'P 1'
#
loop_
_entity.id
_entity.type
_entity.pdbx_description
1 polymer ?
#
loop_
_entity_poly.entity_id
_entity_poly.type
_entity_poly.pdbx_seq_one_letter_code
_entity_poly.pdbx_strand_id
1 'polypeptide(L)'
;MKRFSSSPSPDTTASAMSLYSTPGSTTVFSDISRMDSLTPRQLRVLLQDAVTARVSEKMFWAKAAACCMNLSSKFKFFDSLYVLECFAKVKLEDRTLILELARHLVPQVGQMEIRHYIQTINVFGQFGKFPEQLFMEVFYCLMRDSEKMYAQEYADLFLSLSKWEIRNSQLLAAVCRALCKNISMIRYPQLCQIASCARSLEIGDQTFYLILDEWQQKELKMMTFQELLDAVKQLRIQEVKWEPYEEMLMKEFIQQSKCLNGAEGISQLADPFDCLNFLRITGSLSKEFLLSLTQWCADSVHNPPTRSQKRPESHDLVNLYNMVLEYNVDKTYIDKAVLKFVTSKGGLQLRTPKPIPTQYKPSRKYVYADDPSEPGKRRAPLHLTEDDIDEVTPEEAMESVSRREESETISRILDEMEDLPRGIEFKKQKKPSTQSCGKASFRLKEKTQKHKNVAATSLL
;
A
#
# COMPACT_ATOMS: atom_id res chain seq x y z
N MET A 1 -33.74 41.23 51.43
CA MET A 1 -35.08 41.26 50.80
C MET A 1 -35.51 42.71 50.59
N LYS A 2 -35.47 43.22 49.35
CA LYS A 2 -36.45 44.11 48.68
C LYS A 2 -35.81 44.71 47.43
N ARG A 3 -36.59 44.67 46.35
CA ARG A 3 -36.27 45.04 44.97
C ARG A 3 -36.06 46.53 44.82
N PHE A 4 -35.21 46.93 43.87
CA PHE A 4 -35.44 48.11 43.03
C PHE A 4 -34.95 47.87 41.59
N SER A 5 -35.73 48.41 40.66
CA SER A 5 -35.64 48.40 39.22
C SER A 5 -34.64 49.43 38.66
N SER A 6 -34.04 49.15 37.50
CA SER A 6 -33.76 50.18 36.48
C SER A 6 -33.40 49.56 35.13
N SER A 7 -34.05 50.08 34.08
CA SER A 7 -33.81 49.89 32.65
C SER A 7 -32.39 50.30 32.20
N PRO A 8 -31.87 49.79 31.06
CA PRO A 8 -30.51 50.07 30.60
C PRO A 8 -30.41 51.33 29.72
N SER A 9 -29.28 52.01 29.81
CA SER A 9 -28.80 52.99 28.82
C SER A 9 -27.52 52.44 28.14
N PRO A 10 -27.19 52.89 26.92
CA PRO A 10 -26.34 52.18 25.98
C PRO A 10 -24.85 52.52 26.08
N ASP A 11 -24.03 51.69 25.43
CA ASP A 11 -22.59 51.83 25.12
C ASP A 11 -21.64 51.81 26.33
N THR A 12 -20.60 50.96 26.41
CA THR A 12 -19.46 50.98 25.50
C THR A 12 -18.58 49.74 25.77
N THR A 13 -18.18 49.05 24.69
CA THR A 13 -16.97 48.23 24.49
C THR A 13 -16.27 47.55 25.68
N ALA A 14 -16.23 46.22 25.65
CA ALA A 14 -14.98 45.47 25.79
C ALA A 14 -15.22 43.98 25.46
N SER A 15 -14.77 43.59 24.26
CA SER A 15 -13.94 42.41 24.03
C SER A 15 -14.05 41.27 25.07
N ALA A 16 -14.93 40.30 24.81
CA ALA A 16 -14.87 39.00 25.48
C ALA A 16 -15.01 37.87 24.44
N MET A 17 -13.85 37.49 23.90
CA MET A 17 -13.46 36.14 23.47
C MET A 17 -14.33 35.42 22.43
N SER A 18 -14.18 35.85 21.17
CA SER A 18 -14.28 34.96 19.99
C SER A 18 -13.05 34.04 19.92
N LEU A 19 -13.06 32.92 20.66
CA LEU A 19 -11.95 31.97 20.70
C LEU A 19 -12.13 30.72 19.80
N TYR A 20 -13.14 30.70 18.93
CA TYR A 20 -13.36 29.57 18.00
C TYR A 20 -13.82 29.97 16.59
N SER A 21 -13.38 31.12 16.07
CA SER A 21 -13.58 31.47 14.66
C SER A 21 -12.43 30.92 13.81
N THR A 22 -12.55 29.69 13.31
CA THR A 22 -11.72 29.22 12.19
C THR A 22 -12.13 29.96 10.89
N PRO A 23 -11.21 30.21 9.94
CA PRO A 23 -11.49 31.00 8.74
C PRO A 23 -12.64 30.48 7.85
N GLY A 24 -13.01 29.19 7.98
CA GLY A 24 -14.14 28.59 7.27
C GLY A 24 -15.52 28.91 7.88
N SER A 25 -15.59 29.34 9.13
CA SER A 25 -16.86 29.67 9.79
C SER A 25 -17.51 30.91 9.15
N THR A 26 -16.74 31.97 8.90
CA THR A 26 -17.24 33.23 8.32
C THR A 26 -17.78 33.11 6.89
N THR A 27 -17.24 32.19 6.08
CA THR A 27 -17.75 31.93 4.72
C THR A 27 -19.05 31.13 4.75
N VAL A 28 -19.14 30.10 5.60
CA VAL A 28 -20.36 29.27 5.77
C VAL A 28 -21.56 30.11 6.26
N PHE A 29 -21.32 31.14 7.08
CA PHE A 29 -22.38 32.02 7.57
C PHE A 29 -22.89 33.05 6.54
N SER A 30 -22.06 33.47 5.58
CA SER A 30 -22.54 34.26 4.44
C SER A 30 -23.41 33.46 3.45
N ASP A 31 -23.32 32.13 3.51
CA ASP A 31 -24.00 31.21 2.60
C ASP A 31 -25.39 30.77 3.08
N ILE A 32 -25.77 30.98 4.35
CA ILE A 32 -27.12 30.63 4.85
C ILE A 32 -28.21 31.28 4.00
N SER A 33 -28.03 32.55 3.62
CA SER A 33 -28.95 33.30 2.76
C SER A 33 -29.02 32.78 1.32
N ARG A 34 -27.96 32.08 0.87
CA ARG A 34 -27.80 31.61 -0.52
C ARG A 34 -28.15 30.13 -0.68
N MET A 35 -28.37 29.39 0.41
CA MET A 35 -28.66 27.95 0.39
C MET A 35 -29.82 27.58 -0.54
N ASP A 36 -30.84 28.43 -0.62
CA ASP A 36 -32.04 28.20 -1.44
C ASP A 36 -31.75 28.23 -2.96
N SER A 37 -30.62 28.81 -3.36
CA SER A 37 -30.18 28.91 -4.75
C SER A 37 -29.14 27.85 -5.15
N LEU A 38 -28.71 27.00 -4.20
CA LEU A 38 -27.63 26.04 -4.45
C LEU A 38 -28.12 24.83 -5.25
N THR A 39 -27.24 24.33 -6.11
CA THR A 39 -27.44 23.03 -6.77
C THR A 39 -27.22 21.88 -5.78
N PRO A 40 -27.81 20.68 -6.01
CA PRO A 40 -27.61 19.50 -5.15
C PRO A 40 -26.13 19.18 -4.84
N ARG A 41 -25.25 19.32 -5.84
CA ARG A 41 -23.81 19.12 -5.69
C ARG A 41 -23.17 20.18 -4.80
N GLN A 42 -23.51 21.46 -5.00
CA GLN A 42 -22.98 22.55 -4.17
C GLN A 42 -23.47 22.43 -2.73
N LEU A 43 -24.73 22.04 -2.54
CA LEU A 43 -25.30 21.79 -1.22
C LEU A 43 -24.57 20.65 -0.53
N ARG A 44 -24.28 19.53 -1.21
CA ARG A 44 -23.46 18.45 -0.65
C ARG A 44 -22.09 18.94 -0.19
N VAL A 45 -21.38 19.70 -1.02
CA VAL A 45 -20.04 20.23 -0.68
C VAL A 45 -20.13 21.14 0.54
N LEU A 46 -21.09 22.06 0.57
CA LEU A 46 -21.33 22.93 1.73
C LEU A 46 -21.57 22.12 3.01
N LEU A 47 -22.36 21.06 2.97
CA LEU A 47 -22.60 20.22 4.14
C LEU A 47 -21.36 19.44 4.58
N GLN A 48 -20.55 18.94 3.63
CA GLN A 48 -19.27 18.31 3.95
C GLN A 48 -18.31 19.30 4.61
N ASP A 49 -18.22 20.51 4.09
CA ASP A 49 -17.42 21.59 4.66
C ASP A 49 -17.94 21.99 6.05
N ALA A 50 -19.26 22.05 6.25
CA ALA A 50 -19.85 22.32 7.56
C ALA A 50 -19.54 21.22 8.59
N VAL A 51 -19.53 19.94 8.19
CA VAL A 51 -19.13 18.81 9.06
C VAL A 51 -17.65 18.92 9.43
N THR A 52 -16.76 19.18 8.47
CA THR A 52 -15.32 19.33 8.73
C THR A 52 -15.01 20.53 9.62
N ALA A 53 -15.74 21.64 9.43
CA ALA A 53 -15.68 22.81 10.28
C ALA A 53 -16.39 22.64 11.64
N ARG A 54 -17.04 21.49 11.89
CA ARG A 54 -17.77 21.16 13.13
C ARG A 54 -18.85 22.19 13.50
N VAL A 55 -19.58 22.68 12.50
CA VAL A 55 -20.70 23.63 12.71
C VAL A 55 -21.83 22.92 13.46
N SER A 56 -22.15 23.39 14.67
CA SER A 56 -23.19 22.81 15.54
C SER A 56 -24.48 23.62 15.58
N GLU A 57 -24.58 24.70 14.79
CA GLU A 57 -25.73 25.59 14.81
C GLU A 57 -26.99 24.94 14.26
N LYS A 58 -28.02 24.83 15.13
CA LYS A 58 -29.30 24.20 14.77
C LYS A 58 -30.02 24.90 13.61
N MET A 59 -29.90 26.22 13.52
CA MET A 59 -30.57 27.00 12.47
C MET A 59 -30.01 26.71 11.08
N PHE A 60 -28.68 26.58 10.96
CA PHE A 60 -28.03 26.17 9.73
C PHE A 60 -28.52 24.81 9.26
N TRP A 61 -28.52 23.82 10.15
CA TRP A 61 -28.91 22.45 9.81
C TRP A 61 -30.42 22.29 9.56
N ALA A 62 -31.26 23.05 10.25
CA ALA A 62 -32.70 23.09 9.98
C ALA A 62 -32.98 23.69 8.59
N LYS A 63 -32.27 24.78 8.22
CA LYS A 63 -32.37 25.35 6.88
C LYS A 63 -31.83 24.37 5.82
N ALA A 64 -30.69 23.72 6.09
CA ALA A 64 -30.14 22.68 5.24
C ALA A 64 -31.14 21.56 4.97
N ALA A 65 -31.80 21.04 6.02
CA ALA A 65 -32.80 20.00 5.89
C ALA A 65 -33.97 20.46 5.00
N ALA A 66 -34.48 21.68 5.20
CA ALA A 66 -35.54 22.24 4.36
C ALA A 66 -35.11 22.38 2.88
N CYS A 67 -33.89 22.86 2.61
CA CYS A 67 -33.36 22.93 1.25
C CYS A 67 -33.18 21.53 0.63
N CYS A 68 -32.71 20.55 1.40
CA CYS A 68 -32.57 19.17 0.96
C CYS A 68 -33.93 18.54 0.63
N MET A 69 -34.98 18.84 1.40
CA MET A 69 -36.35 18.40 1.10
C MET A 69 -36.86 18.99 -0.22
N ASN A 70 -36.63 20.28 -0.46
CA ASN A 70 -37.06 20.93 -1.71
C ASN A 70 -36.31 20.40 -2.94
N LEU A 71 -35.06 19.98 -2.77
CA LEU A 71 -34.19 19.45 -3.82
C LEU A 71 -34.20 17.92 -3.91
N SER A 72 -34.98 17.22 -3.08
CA SER A 72 -34.98 15.76 -2.92
C SER A 72 -35.05 15.01 -4.25
N SER A 73 -35.95 15.45 -5.13
CA SER A 73 -36.20 14.88 -6.46
C SER A 73 -35.06 15.10 -7.48
N LYS A 74 -34.18 16.07 -7.23
CA LYS A 74 -33.07 16.43 -8.13
C LYS A 74 -31.75 15.79 -7.72
N PHE A 75 -31.68 15.14 -6.56
CA PHE A 75 -30.46 14.48 -6.12
C PHE A 75 -30.19 13.21 -6.91
N LYS A 76 -28.92 13.04 -7.28
CA LYS A 76 -28.38 11.74 -7.69
C LYS A 76 -28.15 10.91 -6.43
N PHE A 77 -28.18 9.58 -6.57
CA PHE A 77 -28.05 8.65 -5.45
C PHE A 77 -26.82 8.92 -4.57
N PHE A 78 -25.66 9.17 -5.16
CA PHE A 78 -24.43 9.43 -4.40
C PHE A 78 -24.53 10.74 -3.63
N ASP A 79 -25.13 11.79 -4.23
CA ASP A 79 -25.29 13.06 -3.55
C ASP A 79 -26.24 12.91 -2.35
N SER A 80 -27.35 12.18 -2.50
CA SER A 80 -28.27 11.86 -1.41
C SER A 80 -27.60 11.09 -0.27
N LEU A 81 -26.78 10.08 -0.58
CA LEU A 81 -26.08 9.27 0.43
C LEU A 81 -25.07 10.11 1.22
N TYR A 82 -24.29 10.96 0.56
CA TYR A 82 -23.35 11.85 1.24
C TYR A 82 -24.04 12.92 2.08
N VAL A 83 -25.18 13.45 1.62
CA VAL A 83 -25.99 14.39 2.40
C VAL A 83 -26.46 13.70 3.68
N LEU A 84 -27.07 12.52 3.57
CA LEU A 84 -27.51 11.73 4.73
C LEU A 84 -26.34 11.38 5.66
N GLU A 85 -25.16 11.05 5.12
CA GLU A 85 -23.95 10.81 5.91
C GLU A 85 -23.51 12.04 6.71
N CYS A 86 -23.66 13.25 6.14
CA CYS A 86 -23.38 14.50 6.87
C CYS A 86 -24.34 14.67 8.05
N PHE A 87 -25.65 14.46 7.85
CA PHE A 87 -26.64 14.51 8.93
C PHE A 87 -26.38 13.44 10.00
N ALA A 88 -25.95 12.24 9.59
CA ALA A 88 -25.62 11.15 10.50
C ALA A 88 -24.39 11.48 11.37
N LYS A 89 -23.34 12.08 10.77
CA LYS A 89 -22.13 12.52 11.49
C LYS A 89 -22.41 13.59 12.54
N VAL A 90 -23.36 14.49 12.28
CA VAL A 90 -23.76 15.55 13.23
C VAL A 90 -24.82 15.04 14.22
N LYS A 91 -25.26 13.78 14.09
CA LYS A 91 -26.31 13.16 14.92
C LYS A 91 -27.62 13.93 14.91
N LEU A 92 -28.00 14.45 13.75
CA LEU A 92 -29.26 15.15 13.54
C LEU A 92 -30.29 14.22 12.90
N GLU A 93 -31.30 13.85 13.69
CA GLU A 93 -32.35 12.94 13.26
C GLU A 93 -33.57 13.71 12.72
N ASP A 94 -33.53 14.13 11.45
CA ASP A 94 -34.73 14.58 10.74
C ASP A 94 -35.42 13.40 10.05
N ARG A 95 -36.47 12.89 10.70
CA ARG A 95 -37.24 11.73 10.22
C ARG A 95 -37.88 11.96 8.86
N THR A 96 -38.31 13.19 8.58
CA THR A 96 -38.99 13.51 7.32
C THR A 96 -38.01 13.50 6.16
N LEU A 97 -36.84 14.10 6.36
CA LEU A 97 -35.74 14.09 5.41
C LEU A 97 -35.25 12.68 5.08
N ILE A 98 -35.04 11.85 6.11
CA ILE A 98 -34.55 10.48 5.93
C ILE A 98 -35.53 9.66 5.09
N LEU A 99 -36.84 9.74 5.38
CA LEU A 99 -37.85 8.99 4.64
C LEU A 99 -38.00 9.47 3.21
N GLU A 100 -37.95 10.78 2.97
CA GLU A 100 -38.10 11.34 1.64
C GLU A 100 -36.90 11.00 0.75
N LEU A 101 -35.67 11.15 1.27
CA LEU A 101 -34.47 10.72 0.55
C LEU A 101 -34.42 9.21 0.34
N ALA A 102 -34.90 8.41 1.29
CA ALA A 102 -35.03 6.96 1.10
C ALA A 102 -35.96 6.62 -0.07
N ARG A 103 -37.13 7.26 -0.18
CA ARG A 103 -38.06 7.06 -1.31
C ARG A 103 -37.43 7.37 -2.65
N HIS A 104 -36.63 8.44 -2.74
CA HIS A 104 -35.92 8.81 -3.96
C HIS A 104 -34.74 7.88 -4.29
N LEU A 105 -34.15 7.24 -3.28
CA LEU A 105 -33.06 6.28 -3.48
C LEU A 105 -33.55 4.95 -4.06
N VAL A 106 -34.74 4.46 -3.69
CA VAL A 106 -35.30 3.17 -4.17
C VAL A 106 -35.19 2.97 -5.70
N PRO A 107 -35.68 3.86 -6.56
CA PRO A 107 -35.60 3.66 -8.01
C PRO A 107 -34.16 3.75 -8.57
N GLN A 108 -33.22 4.31 -7.81
CA GLN A 108 -31.83 4.50 -8.22
C GLN A 108 -30.90 3.36 -7.74
N VAL A 109 -31.41 2.42 -6.93
CA VAL A 109 -30.61 1.29 -6.38
C VAL A 109 -29.94 0.50 -7.50
N GLY A 110 -30.65 0.24 -8.62
CA GLY A 110 -30.08 -0.52 -9.73
C GLY A 110 -28.87 0.13 -10.42
N GLN A 111 -28.62 1.42 -10.21
CA GLN A 111 -27.46 2.16 -10.74
C GLN A 111 -26.28 2.19 -9.75
N MET A 112 -26.49 1.74 -8.51
CA MET A 112 -25.48 1.79 -7.47
C MET A 112 -24.45 0.66 -7.63
N GLU A 113 -23.21 1.00 -7.31
CA GLU A 113 -22.14 0.02 -7.13
C GLU A 113 -22.15 -0.55 -5.70
N ILE A 114 -21.46 -1.67 -5.48
CA ILE A 114 -21.38 -2.40 -4.20
C ILE A 114 -20.99 -1.49 -3.03
N ARG A 115 -20.05 -0.59 -3.25
CA ARG A 115 -19.60 0.41 -2.25
C ARG A 115 -20.74 1.30 -1.77
N HIS A 116 -21.65 1.67 -2.65
CA HIS A 116 -22.80 2.51 -2.32
C HIS A 116 -23.86 1.72 -1.56
N TYR A 117 -24.02 0.42 -1.80
CA TYR A 117 -24.87 -0.43 -0.95
C TYR A 117 -24.34 -0.50 0.48
N ILE A 118 -23.03 -0.70 0.65
CA ILE A 118 -22.37 -0.70 1.96
C ILE A 118 -22.52 0.67 2.64
N GLN A 119 -22.32 1.76 1.91
CA GLN A 119 -22.54 3.12 2.41
C GLN A 119 -24.01 3.32 2.85
N THR A 120 -24.97 2.83 2.07
CA THR A 120 -26.40 2.90 2.40
C THR A 120 -26.69 2.17 3.70
N ILE A 121 -26.20 0.93 3.88
CA ILE A 121 -26.32 0.18 5.14
C ILE A 121 -25.77 1.00 6.30
N ASN A 122 -24.58 1.58 6.15
CA ASN A 122 -23.92 2.32 7.22
C ASN A 122 -24.63 3.63 7.59
N VAL A 123 -25.10 4.38 6.61
CA VAL A 123 -25.78 5.66 6.83
C VAL A 123 -27.12 5.44 7.54
N PHE A 124 -27.94 4.51 7.04
CA PHE A 124 -29.24 4.20 7.65
C PHE A 124 -29.10 3.47 8.99
N GLY A 125 -28.05 2.67 9.16
CA GLY A 125 -27.68 2.09 10.44
C GLY A 125 -27.40 3.15 11.51
N GLN A 126 -26.69 4.24 11.18
CA GLN A 126 -26.45 5.35 12.12
C GLN A 126 -27.74 6.03 12.59
N PHE A 127 -28.77 6.07 11.74
CA PHE A 127 -30.09 6.59 12.11
C PHE A 127 -30.97 5.56 12.83
N GLY A 128 -30.53 4.30 12.96
CA GLY A 128 -31.29 3.21 13.57
C GLY A 128 -32.58 2.84 12.82
N LYS A 129 -32.68 3.18 11.53
CA LYS A 129 -33.89 2.96 10.73
C LYS A 129 -33.56 2.40 9.37
N PHE A 130 -34.20 1.30 9.03
CA PHE A 130 -34.03 0.59 7.77
C PHE A 130 -35.35 0.61 6.98
N PRO A 131 -35.52 1.53 6.00
CA PRO A 131 -36.70 1.55 5.16
C PRO A 131 -36.83 0.25 4.35
N GLU A 132 -37.90 -0.51 4.59
CA GLU A 132 -38.05 -1.89 4.06
C GLU A 132 -37.89 -1.98 2.54
N GLN A 133 -38.57 -1.12 1.78
CA GLN A 133 -38.52 -1.12 0.32
C GLN A 133 -37.09 -0.89 -0.22
N LEU A 134 -36.34 0.03 0.41
CA LEU A 134 -34.97 0.32 0.02
C LEU A 134 -34.06 -0.87 0.34
N PHE A 135 -34.19 -1.44 1.53
CA PHE A 135 -33.32 -2.53 1.98
C PHE A 135 -33.62 -3.87 1.31
N MET A 136 -34.88 -4.14 0.90
CA MET A 136 -35.19 -5.30 0.07
C MET A 136 -34.45 -5.23 -1.27
N GLU A 137 -34.49 -4.09 -1.96
CA GLU A 137 -33.78 -3.90 -3.23
C GLU A 137 -32.26 -3.93 -3.05
N VAL A 138 -31.73 -3.25 -2.03
CA VAL A 138 -30.29 -3.24 -1.73
C VAL A 138 -29.79 -4.66 -1.41
N PHE A 139 -30.50 -5.44 -0.60
CA PHE A 139 -30.11 -6.81 -0.30
C PHE A 139 -30.24 -7.73 -1.51
N TYR A 140 -31.28 -7.55 -2.34
CA TYR A 140 -31.41 -8.29 -3.59
C TYR A 140 -30.24 -8.02 -4.55
N CYS A 141 -29.88 -6.75 -4.76
CA CYS A 141 -28.74 -6.38 -5.58
C CYS A 141 -27.41 -6.87 -4.99
N LEU A 142 -27.22 -6.80 -3.67
CA LEU A 142 -26.05 -7.35 -2.99
C LEU A 142 -25.93 -8.87 -3.17
N MET A 143 -27.04 -9.61 -3.07
CA MET A 143 -27.05 -11.06 -3.32
C MET A 143 -26.68 -11.36 -4.77
N ARG A 144 -27.25 -10.62 -5.73
CA ARG A 144 -26.99 -10.79 -7.18
C ARG A 144 -25.54 -10.50 -7.54
N ASP A 145 -24.98 -9.41 -7.04
CA ASP A 145 -23.63 -8.95 -7.38
C ASP A 145 -22.56 -9.43 -6.36
N SER A 146 -22.93 -10.34 -5.44
CA SER A 146 -22.04 -10.89 -4.41
C SER A 146 -20.78 -11.54 -4.96
N GLU A 147 -20.83 -12.17 -6.13
CA GLU A 147 -19.67 -12.81 -6.77
C GLU A 147 -18.68 -11.82 -7.38
N LYS A 148 -19.07 -10.56 -7.59
CA LYS A 148 -18.23 -9.51 -8.20
C LYS A 148 -17.53 -8.62 -7.16
N MET A 149 -17.77 -8.86 -5.87
CA MET A 149 -17.21 -8.06 -4.78
C MET A 149 -15.70 -8.21 -4.71
N TYR A 150 -15.01 -7.10 -4.50
CA TYR A 150 -13.57 -7.12 -4.18
C TYR A 150 -13.34 -7.54 -2.72
N ALA A 151 -12.13 -7.99 -2.40
CA ALA A 151 -11.77 -8.47 -1.06
C ALA A 151 -12.05 -7.44 0.05
N GLN A 152 -11.74 -6.16 -0.19
CA GLN A 152 -12.04 -5.09 0.76
C GLN A 152 -13.55 -4.86 0.94
N GLU A 153 -14.33 -5.03 -0.13
CA GLU A 153 -15.79 -4.84 -0.08
C GLU A 153 -16.47 -5.94 0.73
N TYR A 154 -15.97 -7.18 0.68
CA TYR A 154 -16.43 -8.23 1.60
C TYR A 154 -16.15 -7.86 3.06
N ALA A 155 -14.92 -7.43 3.38
CA ALA A 155 -14.56 -7.05 4.74
C ALA A 155 -15.44 -5.89 5.25
N ASP A 156 -15.63 -4.86 4.44
CA ASP A 156 -16.46 -3.70 4.78
C ASP A 156 -17.94 -4.07 4.91
N LEU A 157 -18.46 -4.97 4.06
CA LEU A 157 -19.83 -5.47 4.13
C LEU A 157 -20.07 -6.27 5.42
N PHE A 158 -19.21 -7.25 5.73
CA PHE A 158 -19.34 -8.05 6.95
C PHE A 158 -19.21 -7.18 8.21
N LEU A 159 -18.28 -6.22 8.21
CA LEU A 159 -18.16 -5.24 9.28
C LEU A 159 -19.45 -4.43 9.45
N SER A 160 -20.03 -3.95 8.34
CA SER A 160 -21.26 -3.16 8.37
C SER A 160 -22.44 -3.99 8.88
N LEU A 161 -22.59 -5.23 8.40
CA LEU A 161 -23.65 -6.13 8.84
C LEU A 161 -23.53 -6.48 10.33
N SER A 162 -22.31 -6.79 10.80
CA SER A 162 -22.04 -7.08 12.22
C SER A 162 -22.28 -5.86 13.11
N LYS A 163 -21.78 -4.68 12.71
CA LYS A 163 -21.94 -3.43 13.46
C LYS A 163 -23.40 -3.03 13.68
N TRP A 164 -24.26 -3.29 12.70
CA TRP A 164 -25.70 -2.96 12.77
C TRP A 164 -26.58 -4.18 13.08
N GLU A 165 -25.98 -5.32 13.45
CA GLU A 165 -26.66 -6.57 13.79
C GLU A 165 -27.69 -7.05 12.74
N ILE A 166 -27.38 -6.87 11.45
CA ILE A 166 -28.27 -7.26 10.35
C ILE A 166 -28.12 -8.77 10.08
N ARG A 167 -29.03 -9.57 10.65
CA ARG A 167 -29.00 -11.04 10.61
C ARG A 167 -29.89 -11.65 9.51
N ASN A 168 -29.89 -11.08 8.30
CA ASN A 168 -30.68 -11.64 7.19
C ASN A 168 -30.04 -12.96 6.69
N SER A 169 -30.68 -14.09 6.98
CA SER A 169 -30.17 -15.42 6.66
C SER A 169 -29.94 -15.67 5.16
N GLN A 170 -30.81 -15.13 4.30
CA GLN A 170 -30.68 -15.31 2.84
C GLN A 170 -29.49 -14.53 2.29
N LEU A 171 -29.34 -13.27 2.73
CA LEU A 171 -28.20 -12.43 2.36
C LEU A 171 -26.89 -13.07 2.83
N LEU A 172 -26.82 -13.44 4.11
CA LEU A 172 -25.61 -14.04 4.69
C LEU A 172 -25.25 -15.34 3.97
N ALA A 173 -26.22 -16.22 3.70
CA ALA A 173 -25.95 -17.46 2.99
C ALA A 173 -25.45 -17.22 1.55
N ALA A 174 -25.98 -16.22 0.84
CA ALA A 174 -25.52 -15.88 -0.50
C ALA A 174 -24.10 -15.29 -0.48
N VAL A 175 -23.84 -14.34 0.42
CA VAL A 175 -22.53 -13.69 0.55
C VAL A 175 -21.47 -14.68 1.02
N CYS A 176 -21.76 -15.55 1.99
CA CYS A 176 -20.85 -16.61 2.42
C CYS A 176 -20.51 -17.57 1.29
N ARG A 177 -21.49 -17.99 0.49
CA ARG A 177 -21.25 -18.85 -0.69
C ARG A 177 -20.37 -18.15 -1.73
N ALA A 178 -20.61 -16.87 -2.01
CA ALA A 178 -19.78 -16.09 -2.91
C ALA A 178 -18.35 -15.92 -2.36
N LEU A 179 -18.22 -15.65 -1.06
CA LEU A 179 -16.93 -15.55 -0.38
C LEU A 179 -16.11 -16.82 -0.52
N CYS A 180 -16.70 -18.00 -0.28
CA CYS A 180 -16.00 -19.29 -0.42
C CYS A 180 -15.51 -19.54 -1.85
N LYS A 181 -16.27 -19.11 -2.88
CA LYS A 181 -15.81 -19.21 -4.28
C LYS A 181 -14.62 -18.27 -4.56
N ASN A 182 -14.63 -17.09 -3.95
CA ASN A 182 -13.68 -16.01 -4.17
C ASN A 182 -12.58 -15.91 -3.11
N ILE A 183 -12.43 -16.94 -2.26
CA ILE A 183 -11.58 -16.88 -1.06
C ILE A 183 -10.11 -16.59 -1.40
N SER A 184 -9.67 -17.00 -2.59
CA SER A 184 -8.31 -16.79 -3.09
C SER A 184 -7.91 -15.32 -3.25
N MET A 185 -8.89 -14.41 -3.37
CA MET A 185 -8.64 -12.98 -3.50
C MET A 185 -8.50 -12.28 -2.15
N ILE A 186 -8.85 -12.95 -1.05
CA ILE A 186 -8.91 -12.36 0.29
C ILE A 186 -7.55 -12.54 0.97
N ARG A 187 -7.04 -11.43 1.53
CA ARG A 187 -5.81 -11.43 2.31
C ARG A 187 -6.09 -11.74 3.78
N TYR A 188 -5.06 -12.20 4.48
CA TYR A 188 -5.14 -12.63 5.87
C TYR A 188 -5.85 -11.63 6.81
N PRO A 189 -5.54 -10.32 6.80
CA PRO A 189 -6.17 -9.37 7.71
C PRO A 189 -7.66 -9.16 7.43
N GLN A 190 -8.05 -9.24 6.16
CA GLN A 190 -9.46 -9.12 5.75
C GLN A 190 -10.23 -10.37 6.18
N LEU A 191 -9.65 -11.56 5.99
CA LEU A 191 -10.31 -12.80 6.41
C LEU A 191 -10.47 -12.88 7.93
N CYS A 192 -9.49 -12.40 8.70
CA CYS A 192 -9.58 -12.30 10.15
C CYS A 192 -10.76 -11.43 10.60
N GLN A 193 -10.94 -10.27 9.97
CA GLN A 193 -12.08 -9.39 10.22
C GLN A 193 -13.41 -10.07 9.83
N ILE A 194 -13.48 -10.70 8.66
CA ILE A 194 -14.68 -11.39 8.17
C ILE A 194 -15.06 -12.55 9.10
N ALA A 195 -14.10 -13.37 9.54
CA ALA A 195 -14.35 -14.47 10.45
C ALA A 195 -14.93 -13.99 11.79
N SER A 196 -14.37 -12.92 12.35
CA SER A 196 -14.88 -12.29 13.58
C SER A 196 -16.30 -11.76 13.40
N CYS A 197 -16.56 -11.03 12.31
CA CYS A 197 -17.88 -10.51 11.99
C CYS A 197 -18.91 -11.63 11.75
N ALA A 198 -18.53 -12.70 11.05
CA ALA A 198 -19.37 -13.85 10.80
C ALA A 198 -19.76 -14.57 12.11
N ARG A 199 -18.84 -14.66 13.07
CA ARG A 199 -19.11 -15.22 14.41
C ARG A 199 -20.05 -14.31 15.21
N SER A 200 -19.85 -12.99 15.17
CA SER A 200 -20.75 -12.00 15.78
C SER A 200 -22.17 -12.07 15.21
N LEU A 201 -22.31 -12.40 13.93
CA LEU A 201 -23.59 -12.60 13.25
C LEU A 201 -24.20 -14.00 13.46
N GLU A 202 -23.55 -14.87 14.26
CA GLU A 202 -24.02 -16.22 14.59
C GLU A 202 -24.29 -17.11 13.36
N ILE A 203 -23.43 -17.03 12.34
CA ILE A 203 -23.55 -17.89 11.15
C ILE A 203 -23.30 -19.34 11.55
N GLY A 204 -24.33 -20.20 11.45
CA GLY A 204 -24.28 -21.59 11.92
C GLY A 204 -23.62 -22.60 10.97
N ASP A 205 -22.98 -22.15 9.89
CA ASP A 205 -22.41 -23.04 8.87
C ASP A 205 -20.99 -23.47 9.26
N GLN A 206 -20.85 -24.72 9.70
CA GLN A 206 -19.55 -25.29 10.07
C GLN A 206 -18.63 -25.47 8.86
N THR A 207 -19.19 -25.78 7.69
CA THR A 207 -18.39 -25.99 6.47
C THR A 207 -17.75 -24.68 6.00
N PHE A 208 -18.48 -23.57 6.16
CA PHE A 208 -17.96 -22.24 5.91
C PHE A 208 -16.70 -21.96 6.74
N TYR A 209 -16.74 -22.18 8.07
CA TYR A 209 -15.58 -21.92 8.92
C TYR A 209 -14.40 -22.85 8.64
N LEU A 210 -14.66 -24.11 8.30
CA LEU A 210 -13.60 -25.05 7.93
C LEU A 210 -12.84 -24.57 6.69
N ILE A 211 -13.55 -24.07 5.68
CA ILE A 211 -12.94 -23.47 4.48
C ILE A 211 -12.10 -22.24 4.85
N LEU A 212 -12.59 -21.38 5.75
CA LEU A 212 -11.83 -20.22 6.20
C LEU A 212 -10.55 -20.63 6.94
N ASP A 213 -10.64 -21.57 7.86
CA ASP A 213 -9.51 -22.06 8.65
C ASP A 213 -8.43 -22.69 7.76
N GLU A 214 -8.83 -23.53 6.80
CA GLU A 214 -7.92 -24.15 5.84
C GLU A 214 -7.20 -23.10 4.97
N TRP A 215 -7.94 -22.11 4.46
CA TRP A 215 -7.35 -21.04 3.67
C TRP A 215 -6.39 -20.20 4.48
N GLN A 216 -6.78 -19.84 5.70
CA GLN A 216 -5.97 -19.00 6.58
C GLN A 216 -4.65 -19.69 6.96
N GLN A 217 -4.68 -21.00 7.21
CA GLN A 217 -3.46 -21.79 7.42
C GLN A 217 -2.59 -21.89 6.16
N LYS A 218 -3.21 -22.02 4.99
CA LYS A 218 -2.48 -22.06 3.72
C LYS A 218 -1.80 -20.72 3.42
N GLU A 219 -2.50 -19.61 3.58
CA GLU A 219 -1.93 -18.28 3.37
C GLU A 219 -0.79 -18.01 4.36
N LEU A 220 -0.97 -18.38 5.63
CA LEU A 220 0.05 -18.23 6.67
C LEU A 220 1.37 -18.91 6.31
N LYS A 221 1.32 -20.13 5.77
CA LYS A 221 2.51 -20.89 5.35
C LYS A 221 3.21 -20.32 4.13
N MET A 222 2.50 -19.56 3.30
CA MET A 222 3.00 -19.03 2.04
C MET A 222 3.47 -17.57 2.15
N MET A 223 3.11 -16.88 3.23
CA MET A 223 3.49 -15.48 3.44
C MET A 223 4.99 -15.32 3.68
N THR A 224 5.55 -14.30 3.04
CA THR A 224 6.91 -13.84 3.31
C THR A 224 7.00 -13.12 4.65
N PHE A 225 8.22 -12.98 5.18
CA PHE A 225 8.42 -12.33 6.48
C PHE A 225 7.95 -10.86 6.50
N GLN A 226 8.05 -10.16 5.36
CA GLN A 226 7.52 -8.80 5.20
C GLN A 226 5.98 -8.79 5.22
N GLU A 227 5.32 -9.70 4.51
CA GLU A 227 3.86 -9.77 4.49
C GLU A 227 3.29 -10.10 5.87
N LEU A 228 3.98 -10.96 6.64
CA LEU A 228 3.61 -11.23 8.04
C LEU A 228 3.71 -9.96 8.90
N LEU A 229 4.80 -9.19 8.77
CA LEU A 229 4.96 -7.93 9.50
C LEU A 229 3.83 -6.94 9.16
N ASP A 230 3.52 -6.78 7.87
CA ASP A 230 2.47 -5.88 7.41
C ASP A 230 1.09 -6.33 7.90
N ALA A 231 0.80 -7.63 7.84
CA ALA A 231 -0.44 -8.20 8.35
C ALA A 231 -0.59 -8.00 9.86
N VAL A 232 0.46 -8.23 10.65
CA VAL A 232 0.44 -8.01 12.10
C VAL A 232 0.21 -6.53 12.43
N LYS A 233 0.88 -5.62 11.71
CA LYS A 233 0.68 -4.18 11.88
C LYS A 233 -0.75 -3.76 11.52
N GLN A 234 -1.30 -4.31 10.45
CA GLN A 234 -2.68 -4.04 10.04
C GLN A 234 -3.70 -4.57 11.07
N LEU A 235 -3.54 -5.79 11.58
CA LEU A 235 -4.42 -6.35 12.61
C LEU A 235 -4.42 -5.51 13.91
N ARG A 236 -3.31 -4.85 14.25
CA ARG A 236 -3.24 -3.94 15.41
C ARG A 236 -4.09 -2.68 15.25
N ILE A 237 -4.33 -2.23 14.02
CA ILE A 237 -5.11 -1.02 13.73
C ILE A 237 -6.61 -1.37 13.62
N GLN A 238 -6.94 -2.60 13.25
CA GLN A 238 -8.32 -3.04 13.09
C GLN A 238 -9.08 -3.11 14.43
N GLU A 239 -10.32 -2.63 14.41
CA GLU A 239 -11.22 -2.65 15.58
C GLU A 239 -11.78 -4.05 15.86
N VAL A 240 -12.08 -4.81 14.79
CA VAL A 240 -12.71 -6.12 14.86
C VAL A 240 -11.75 -7.16 14.32
N LYS A 241 -11.35 -8.10 15.18
CA LYS A 241 -10.40 -9.16 14.86
C LYS A 241 -10.81 -10.46 15.54
N TRP A 242 -10.35 -11.58 14.99
CA TRP A 242 -10.57 -12.91 15.57
C TRP A 242 -9.31 -13.35 16.30
N GLU A 243 -9.39 -13.46 17.63
CA GLU A 243 -8.27 -13.78 18.51
C GLU A 243 -7.45 -15.01 18.06
N PRO A 244 -8.07 -16.15 17.74
CA PRO A 244 -7.32 -17.33 17.28
C PRO A 244 -6.47 -17.07 16.05
N TYR A 245 -6.95 -16.26 15.10
CA TYR A 245 -6.19 -15.94 13.89
C TYR A 245 -5.07 -14.95 14.20
N GLU A 246 -5.32 -13.95 15.05
CA GLU A 246 -4.27 -13.04 15.52
C GLU A 246 -3.14 -13.81 16.21
N GLU A 247 -3.47 -14.75 17.10
CA GLU A 247 -2.49 -15.58 17.78
C GLU A 247 -1.68 -16.45 16.81
N MET A 248 -2.34 -17.08 15.83
CA MET A 248 -1.64 -17.89 14.82
C MET A 248 -0.66 -17.05 14.01
N LEU A 249 -1.08 -15.85 13.56
CA LEU A 249 -0.22 -14.94 12.82
C LEU A 249 0.98 -14.51 13.65
N MET A 250 0.76 -14.13 14.91
CA MET A 250 1.84 -13.70 15.81
C MET A 250 2.81 -14.85 16.11
N LYS A 251 2.31 -16.06 16.33
CA LYS A 251 3.15 -17.26 16.56
C LYS A 251 4.04 -17.54 15.35
N GLU A 252 3.49 -17.52 14.14
CA GLU A 252 4.27 -17.72 12.91
C GLU A 252 5.29 -16.59 12.70
N PHE A 253 4.90 -15.33 12.90
CA PHE A 253 5.81 -14.19 12.79
C PHE A 253 7.00 -14.30 13.74
N ILE A 254 6.75 -14.66 15.01
CA ILE A 254 7.80 -14.89 16.00
C ILE A 254 8.67 -16.09 15.61
N GLN A 255 8.07 -17.17 15.10
CA GLN A 255 8.80 -18.35 14.64
C GLN A 255 9.74 -18.01 13.48
N GLN A 256 9.25 -17.32 12.45
CA GLN A 256 10.07 -16.90 11.31
C GLN A 256 11.18 -15.93 11.72
N SER A 257 10.94 -15.05 12.69
CA SER A 257 11.98 -14.15 13.23
C SER A 257 13.15 -14.89 13.88
N LYS A 258 12.93 -16.13 14.36
CA LYS A 258 13.95 -16.99 14.96
C LYS A 258 14.66 -17.87 13.93
N CYS A 259 13.96 -18.27 12.87
CA CYS A 259 14.47 -19.18 11.84
C CYS A 259 15.02 -18.43 10.60
N LEU A 260 15.55 -17.22 10.78
CA LEU A 260 16.06 -16.44 9.65
C LEU A 260 17.36 -17.03 9.09
N ASN A 261 17.44 -17.13 7.76
CA ASN A 261 18.64 -17.54 7.01
C ASN A 261 19.65 -16.37 6.92
N GLY A 262 20.09 -15.84 8.06
CA GLY A 262 21.08 -14.76 8.12
C GLY A 262 20.65 -13.49 7.36
N ALA A 263 21.56 -12.93 6.55
CA ALA A 263 21.34 -11.67 5.83
C ALA A 263 20.21 -11.73 4.78
N GLU A 264 19.98 -12.89 4.15
CA GLU A 264 18.97 -13.04 3.10
C GLU A 264 17.55 -12.94 3.66
N GLY A 265 17.31 -13.51 4.84
CA GLY A 265 16.00 -13.42 5.51
C GLY A 265 15.63 -11.98 5.84
N ILE A 266 16.61 -11.18 6.30
CA ILE A 266 16.41 -9.75 6.58
C ILE A 266 16.21 -8.93 5.29
N SER A 267 16.83 -9.34 4.18
CA SER A 267 16.71 -8.63 2.91
C SER A 267 15.28 -8.60 2.34
N GLN A 268 14.42 -9.54 2.75
CA GLN A 268 13.00 -9.57 2.42
C GLN A 268 12.25 -8.36 2.99
N LEU A 269 12.66 -7.87 4.16
CA LEU A 269 12.00 -6.75 4.83
C LEU A 269 12.22 -5.45 4.05
N ALA A 270 11.16 -4.66 3.87
CA ALA A 270 11.24 -3.34 3.25
C ALA A 270 12.16 -2.41 4.08
N ASP A 271 11.94 -2.39 5.39
CA ASP A 271 12.76 -1.70 6.38
C ASP A 271 13.07 -2.65 7.57
N PRO A 272 14.31 -3.17 7.66
CA PRO A 272 14.74 -4.03 8.77
C PRO A 272 14.67 -3.37 10.16
N PHE A 273 14.87 -2.05 10.26
CA PHE A 273 14.91 -1.35 11.55
C PHE A 273 13.52 -1.00 12.06
N ASP A 274 12.56 -0.78 11.16
CA ASP A 274 11.14 -0.72 11.52
C ASP A 274 10.66 -2.06 12.12
N CYS A 275 11.07 -3.19 11.54
CA CYS A 275 10.83 -4.51 12.12
C CYS A 275 11.51 -4.70 13.49
N LEU A 276 12.76 -4.26 13.65
CA LEU A 276 13.48 -4.29 14.92
C LEU A 276 12.74 -3.49 16.01
N ASN A 277 12.31 -2.27 15.68
CA ASN A 277 11.54 -1.43 16.59
C ASN A 277 10.19 -2.07 16.95
N PHE A 278 9.53 -2.69 15.98
CA PHE A 278 8.30 -3.44 16.20
C PHE A 278 8.52 -4.58 17.20
N LEU A 279 9.49 -5.47 16.95
CA LEU A 279 9.84 -6.60 17.82
C LEU A 279 10.24 -6.16 19.24
N ARG A 280 10.91 -5.00 19.36
CA ARG A 280 11.25 -4.40 20.66
C ARG A 280 10.00 -3.97 21.41
N ILE A 281 9.08 -3.25 20.75
CA ILE A 281 7.82 -2.79 21.37
C ILE A 281 6.95 -3.99 21.77
N THR A 282 6.97 -5.08 21.01
CA THR A 282 6.21 -6.30 21.34
C THR A 282 6.90 -7.19 22.37
N GLY A 283 8.14 -6.88 22.78
CA GLY A 283 8.92 -7.72 23.68
C GLY A 283 9.28 -9.09 23.11
N SER A 284 9.26 -9.24 21.77
CA SER A 284 9.47 -10.52 21.07
C SER A 284 10.81 -10.60 20.35
N LEU A 285 11.72 -9.68 20.65
CA LEU A 285 13.04 -9.60 20.03
C LEU A 285 13.90 -10.84 20.36
N SER A 286 14.34 -11.54 19.32
CA SER A 286 15.17 -12.73 19.41
C SER A 286 16.65 -12.43 19.17
N LYS A 287 17.54 -13.26 19.73
CA LYS A 287 19.00 -13.12 19.51
C LYS A 287 19.37 -13.46 18.07
N GLU A 288 18.65 -14.41 17.49
CA GLU A 288 18.79 -14.88 16.12
C GLU A 288 18.45 -13.79 15.11
N PHE A 289 17.41 -13.00 15.38
CA PHE A 289 17.06 -11.83 14.58
C PHE A 289 18.16 -10.77 14.64
N LEU A 290 18.66 -10.45 15.84
CA LEU A 290 19.76 -9.49 16.00
C LEU A 290 21.01 -9.94 15.26
N LEU A 291 21.39 -11.21 15.37
CA LEU A 291 22.54 -11.76 14.65
C LEU A 291 22.35 -11.63 13.13
N SER A 292 21.21 -12.06 12.60
CA SER A 292 20.87 -11.94 11.18
C SER A 292 20.90 -10.48 10.70
N LEU A 293 20.41 -9.54 11.52
CA LEU A 293 20.44 -8.12 11.22
C LEU A 293 21.86 -7.56 11.19
N THR A 294 22.75 -7.98 12.10
CA THR A 294 24.17 -7.56 12.07
C THR A 294 24.90 -8.08 10.83
N GLN A 295 24.60 -9.31 10.39
CA GLN A 295 25.13 -9.86 9.13
C GLN A 295 24.64 -9.05 7.93
N TRP A 296 23.33 -8.76 7.87
CA TRP A 296 22.76 -7.91 6.83
C TRP A 296 23.38 -6.50 6.80
N CYS A 297 23.62 -5.91 7.97
CA CYS A 297 24.30 -4.61 8.07
C CYS A 297 25.74 -4.70 7.52
N ALA A 298 26.48 -5.77 7.85
CA ALA A 298 27.84 -5.95 7.38
C ALA A 298 27.92 -5.99 5.84
N ASP A 299 26.88 -6.46 5.16
CA ASP A 299 26.81 -6.52 3.70
C ASP A 299 26.24 -5.23 3.09
N SER A 300 25.15 -4.70 3.67
CA SER A 300 24.37 -3.60 3.10
C SER A 300 24.95 -2.21 3.33
N VAL A 301 25.87 -2.05 4.30
CA VAL A 301 26.51 -0.75 4.61
C VAL A 301 27.24 -0.13 3.41
N HIS A 302 27.77 -0.94 2.50
CA HIS A 302 28.49 -0.45 1.32
C HIS A 302 27.57 0.01 0.19
N ASN A 303 26.27 -0.25 0.29
CA ASN A 303 25.33 0.15 -0.73
C ASN A 303 25.30 1.68 -0.85
N PRO A 304 25.22 2.21 -2.09
CA PRO A 304 25.19 3.64 -2.30
C PRO A 304 23.95 4.26 -1.64
N PRO A 305 24.02 5.53 -1.21
CA PRO A 305 22.88 6.27 -0.64
C PRO A 305 21.87 6.65 -1.72
N THR A 306 21.21 5.65 -2.30
CA THR A 306 20.17 5.81 -3.33
C THR A 306 18.85 5.24 -2.83
N ARG A 307 17.74 5.87 -3.21
CA ARG A 307 16.37 5.44 -2.82
C ARG A 307 16.05 3.98 -3.18
N SER A 308 16.73 3.41 -4.18
CA SER A 308 16.52 2.03 -4.63
C SER A 308 17.29 0.97 -3.84
N GLN A 309 18.24 1.37 -2.97
CA GLN A 309 19.10 0.44 -2.25
C GLN A 309 18.84 0.53 -0.75
N LYS A 310 18.63 -0.62 -0.11
CA LYS A 310 18.45 -0.72 1.34
C LYS A 310 19.81 -0.61 2.03
N ARG A 311 19.88 0.19 3.10
CA ARG A 311 21.09 0.37 3.91
C ARG A 311 20.75 0.81 5.34
N PRO A 312 21.59 0.49 6.33
CA PRO A 312 21.47 1.06 7.68
C PRO A 312 21.97 2.50 7.74
N GLU A 313 21.35 3.31 8.60
CA GLU A 313 21.87 4.65 8.94
C GLU A 313 22.86 4.61 10.11
N SER A 314 23.57 5.73 10.34
CA SER A 314 24.54 5.81 11.44
C SER A 314 23.87 5.63 12.81
N HIS A 315 22.70 6.23 13.01
CA HIS A 315 21.96 6.14 14.26
C HIS A 315 21.43 4.71 14.50
N ASP A 316 20.99 4.04 13.45
CA ASP A 316 20.57 2.63 13.48
C ASP A 316 21.70 1.71 13.91
N LEU A 317 22.91 1.90 13.37
CA LEU A 317 24.08 1.10 13.74
C LEU A 317 24.48 1.29 15.20
N VAL A 318 24.41 2.52 15.73
CA VAL A 318 24.70 2.79 17.14
C VAL A 318 23.66 2.11 18.04
N ASN A 319 22.37 2.24 17.70
CA ASN A 319 21.30 1.58 18.44
C ASN A 319 21.44 0.05 18.40
N LEU A 320 21.74 -0.52 17.23
CA LEU A 320 21.99 -1.94 17.07
C LEU A 320 23.19 -2.41 17.88
N TYR A 321 24.27 -1.64 17.92
CA TYR A 321 25.45 -1.95 18.72
C TYR A 321 25.10 -2.08 20.20
N ASN A 322 24.35 -1.11 20.75
CA ASN A 322 23.90 -1.16 22.14
C ASN A 322 23.02 -2.39 22.41
N MET A 323 22.09 -2.72 21.50
CA MET A 323 21.23 -3.90 21.64
C MET A 323 22.03 -5.22 21.55
N VAL A 324 23.03 -5.31 20.70
CA VAL A 324 23.92 -6.48 20.61
C VAL A 324 24.67 -6.69 21.93
N LEU A 325 25.10 -5.61 22.59
CA LEU A 325 25.72 -5.66 23.92
C LEU A 325 24.73 -6.14 24.99
N GLU A 326 23.54 -5.56 25.03
CA GLU A 326 22.50 -5.87 26.01
C GLU A 326 22.04 -7.33 25.92
N TYR A 327 21.87 -7.86 24.71
CA TYR A 327 21.40 -9.22 24.47
C TYR A 327 22.52 -10.28 24.41
N ASN A 328 23.78 -9.85 24.58
CA ASN A 328 24.99 -10.68 24.51
C ASN A 328 25.08 -11.50 23.21
N VAL A 329 24.95 -10.81 22.07
CA VAL A 329 25.06 -11.37 20.71
C VAL A 329 26.48 -11.14 20.19
N ASP A 330 26.96 -11.98 19.27
CA ASP A 330 28.30 -11.86 18.68
C ASP A 330 28.50 -10.49 17.99
N LYS A 331 29.59 -9.80 18.33
CA LYS A 331 29.91 -8.45 17.85
C LYS A 331 30.68 -8.45 16.53
N THR A 332 31.16 -9.59 16.07
CA THR A 332 32.07 -9.71 14.92
C THR A 332 31.51 -9.03 13.66
N TYR A 333 30.22 -9.21 13.39
CA TYR A 333 29.56 -8.64 12.22
C TYR A 333 29.24 -7.14 12.37
N ILE A 334 28.82 -6.69 13.55
CA ILE A 334 28.52 -5.27 13.78
C ILE A 334 29.79 -4.43 13.75
N ASP A 335 30.89 -4.91 14.31
CA ASP A 335 32.20 -4.22 14.26
C ASP A 335 32.67 -4.08 12.80
N LYS A 336 32.51 -5.15 12.01
CA LYS A 336 32.77 -5.12 10.56
C LYS A 336 31.87 -4.12 9.84
N ALA A 337 30.58 -4.07 10.17
CA ALA A 337 29.63 -3.12 9.59
C ALA A 337 30.02 -1.66 9.91
N VAL A 338 30.36 -1.36 11.17
CA VAL A 338 30.79 -0.02 11.61
C VAL A 338 32.10 0.37 10.91
N LEU A 339 33.09 -0.52 10.86
CA LEU A 339 34.35 -0.26 10.16
C LEU A 339 34.11 0.05 8.67
N LYS A 340 33.26 -0.75 8.01
CA LYS A 340 32.87 -0.53 6.61
C LYS A 340 32.12 0.80 6.41
N PHE A 341 31.28 1.18 7.37
CA PHE A 341 30.50 2.41 7.31
C PHE A 341 31.42 3.63 7.40
N VAL A 342 32.34 3.63 8.36
CA VAL A 342 33.31 4.71 8.56
C VAL A 342 34.26 4.83 7.36
N THR A 343 34.79 3.71 6.87
CA THR A 343 35.74 3.70 5.74
C THR A 343 35.10 4.15 4.42
N SER A 344 33.82 3.87 4.21
CA SER A 344 33.09 4.29 3.00
C SER A 344 32.41 5.66 3.13
N LYS A 345 32.55 6.35 4.28
CA LYS A 345 31.77 7.54 4.64
C LYS A 345 30.26 7.32 4.43
N GLY A 346 29.76 6.16 4.83
CA GLY A 346 28.38 5.73 4.60
C GLY A 346 28.04 5.59 3.12
N GLY A 347 28.86 4.85 2.35
CA GLY A 347 28.60 4.55 0.94
C GLY A 347 28.83 5.71 -0.06
N LEU A 348 29.28 6.90 0.41
CA LEU A 348 29.66 8.02 -0.45
C LEU A 348 30.99 7.79 -1.18
N GLN A 349 31.90 7.07 -0.54
CA GLN A 349 33.15 6.62 -1.14
C GLN A 349 32.99 5.17 -1.60
N LEU A 350 32.28 4.99 -2.72
CA LEU A 350 32.39 3.74 -3.47
C LEU A 350 33.84 3.59 -3.89
N ARG A 351 34.47 2.45 -3.59
CA ARG A 351 35.75 2.12 -4.25
C ARG A 351 35.47 2.19 -5.74
N THR A 352 36.12 3.11 -6.44
CA THR A 352 36.13 3.09 -7.90
C THR A 352 36.54 1.67 -8.30
N PRO A 353 35.69 0.91 -9.04
CA PRO A 353 36.09 -0.41 -9.49
C PRO A 353 37.44 -0.23 -10.17
N LYS A 354 38.43 -1.06 -9.79
CA LYS A 354 39.75 -0.99 -10.42
C LYS A 354 39.50 -1.03 -11.92
N PRO A 355 39.96 -0.05 -12.70
CA PRO A 355 39.69 -0.03 -14.13
C PRO A 355 40.11 -1.38 -14.70
N ILE A 356 39.16 -2.06 -15.35
CA ILE A 356 39.49 -3.28 -16.08
C ILE A 356 40.54 -2.83 -17.11
N PRO A 357 41.76 -3.40 -17.10
CA PRO A 357 42.78 -2.98 -18.03
C PRO A 357 42.22 -3.18 -19.45
N THR A 358 42.08 -2.10 -20.20
CA THR A 358 41.74 -2.14 -21.63
C THR A 358 42.92 -2.64 -22.47
N GLN A 359 44.09 -2.76 -21.85
CA GLN A 359 45.28 -3.31 -22.50
C GLN A 359 45.30 -4.83 -22.38
N TYR A 360 45.43 -5.46 -23.55
CA TYR A 360 45.67 -6.89 -23.69
C TYR A 360 46.89 -7.30 -22.87
N LYS A 361 46.66 -8.11 -21.84
CA LYS A 361 47.71 -8.87 -21.15
C LYS A 361 47.89 -10.22 -21.84
N PRO A 362 49.10 -10.56 -22.32
CA PRO A 362 49.38 -11.90 -22.84
C PRO A 362 49.11 -12.93 -21.74
N SER A 363 48.59 -14.11 -22.11
CA SER A 363 48.18 -15.25 -21.25
C SER A 363 46.86 -15.16 -20.46
N ARG A 364 46.05 -14.11 -20.63
CA ARG A 364 44.68 -14.08 -20.10
C ARG A 364 43.70 -14.64 -21.15
N LYS A 365 42.87 -15.63 -20.81
CA LYS A 365 41.76 -16.08 -21.68
C LYS A 365 40.72 -14.94 -21.74
N TYR A 366 40.73 -14.17 -22.83
CA TYR A 366 39.65 -13.25 -23.15
C TYR A 366 38.55 -14.05 -23.82
N VAL A 367 37.33 -14.01 -23.27
CA VAL A 367 36.16 -14.57 -23.92
C VAL A 367 35.83 -13.64 -25.09
N TYR A 368 35.96 -14.12 -26.32
CA TYR A 368 35.48 -13.41 -27.50
C TYR A 368 33.96 -13.31 -27.38
N ALA A 369 33.44 -12.08 -27.26
CA ALA A 369 32.04 -11.80 -27.51
C ALA A 369 31.94 -11.37 -28.98
N ASP A 370 30.97 -11.91 -29.71
CA ASP A 370 30.76 -11.57 -31.12
C ASP A 370 30.49 -10.06 -31.27
N ASP A 371 31.00 -9.50 -32.37
CA ASP A 371 30.82 -8.09 -32.71
C ASP A 371 29.33 -7.77 -32.82
N PRO A 372 28.80 -6.73 -32.15
CA PRO A 372 27.38 -6.36 -32.22
C PRO A 372 26.88 -6.04 -33.64
N SER A 373 27.80 -5.85 -34.59
CA SER A 373 27.53 -5.64 -36.01
C SER A 373 27.19 -6.95 -36.75
N GLU A 374 27.66 -8.09 -36.24
CA GLU A 374 27.45 -9.44 -36.78
C GLU A 374 27.11 -10.43 -35.64
N PRO A 375 25.88 -10.39 -35.10
CA PRO A 375 25.50 -11.31 -34.03
C PRO A 375 25.45 -12.76 -34.55
N GLY A 376 26.47 -13.54 -34.21
CA GLY A 376 26.39 -15.00 -34.06
C GLY A 376 25.96 -15.83 -35.27
N LYS A 377 26.68 -15.77 -36.40
CA LYS A 377 26.48 -16.73 -37.50
C LYS A 377 27.27 -18.05 -37.36
N ARG A 378 28.08 -18.21 -36.32
CA ARG A 378 28.75 -19.49 -36.04
C ARG A 378 28.73 -19.76 -34.54
N ARG A 379 27.82 -20.64 -34.11
CA ARG A 379 27.95 -21.26 -32.80
C ARG A 379 29.04 -22.34 -32.88
N ALA A 380 29.82 -22.49 -31.81
CA ALA A 380 30.70 -23.64 -31.68
C ALA A 380 29.84 -24.93 -31.65
N PRO A 381 30.26 -26.01 -32.34
CA PRO A 381 29.55 -27.29 -32.30
C PRO A 381 29.44 -27.82 -30.86
N LEU A 382 28.36 -28.57 -30.58
CA LEU A 382 28.16 -29.24 -29.28
C LEU A 382 29.03 -30.50 -29.11
N HIS A 383 29.82 -30.86 -30.14
CA HIS A 383 30.76 -31.97 -30.15
C HIS A 383 32.21 -31.46 -30.20
N LEU A 384 33.13 -32.26 -29.68
CA LEU A 384 34.57 -32.02 -29.76
C LEU A 384 35.04 -32.07 -31.22
N THR A 385 36.02 -31.26 -31.59
CA THR A 385 36.63 -31.34 -32.92
C THR A 385 37.39 -32.65 -33.10
N GLU A 386 37.53 -33.13 -34.34
CA GLU A 386 38.14 -34.45 -34.63
C GLU A 386 39.55 -34.59 -34.05
N ASP A 387 40.30 -33.49 -33.94
CA ASP A 387 41.62 -33.44 -33.32
C ASP A 387 41.59 -33.58 -31.79
N ASP A 388 40.48 -33.24 -31.12
CA ASP A 388 40.35 -33.31 -29.66
C ASP A 388 39.84 -34.68 -29.18
N ILE A 389 39.15 -35.44 -30.04
CA ILE A 389 38.53 -36.74 -29.68
C ILE A 389 39.59 -37.77 -29.28
N ASP A 390 40.77 -37.71 -29.88
CA ASP A 390 41.89 -38.62 -29.60
C ASP A 390 42.57 -38.34 -28.23
N GLU A 391 42.32 -37.18 -27.62
CA GLU A 391 42.91 -36.78 -26.34
C GLU A 391 41.99 -37.07 -25.12
N VAL A 392 40.76 -37.53 -25.35
CA VAL A 392 39.74 -37.69 -24.29
C VAL A 392 39.45 -39.17 -23.98
N THR A 393 38.89 -39.44 -22.81
CA THR A 393 38.51 -40.78 -22.39
C THR A 393 37.47 -41.40 -23.35
N PRO A 394 37.47 -42.74 -23.54
CA PRO A 394 36.61 -43.40 -24.52
C PRO A 394 35.09 -43.19 -24.26
N GLU A 395 34.70 -42.95 -23.01
CA GLU A 395 33.32 -42.65 -22.63
C GLU A 395 32.88 -41.24 -23.09
N GLU A 396 33.74 -40.24 -22.93
CA GLU A 396 33.51 -38.86 -23.38
C GLU A 396 33.57 -38.76 -24.92
N ALA A 397 34.42 -39.57 -25.56
CA ALA A 397 34.46 -39.70 -27.02
C ALA A 397 33.12 -40.24 -27.56
N MET A 398 32.56 -41.29 -26.94
CA MET A 398 31.23 -41.82 -27.32
C MET A 398 30.10 -40.81 -27.09
N GLU A 399 30.14 -40.06 -25.99
CA GLU A 399 29.11 -39.04 -25.70
C GLU A 399 29.19 -37.87 -26.71
N SER A 400 30.40 -37.50 -27.14
CA SER A 400 30.61 -36.47 -28.17
C SER A 400 30.05 -36.87 -29.55
N VAL A 401 30.16 -38.15 -29.93
CA VAL A 401 29.58 -38.69 -31.16
C VAL A 401 28.04 -38.66 -31.11
N SER A 402 27.44 -39.01 -29.97
CA SER A 402 25.98 -38.88 -29.78
C SER A 402 25.50 -37.43 -29.90
N ARG A 403 26.27 -36.48 -29.36
CA ARG A 403 25.95 -35.03 -29.44
C ARG A 403 26.20 -34.43 -30.83
N ARG A 404 26.98 -35.08 -31.68
CA ARG A 404 27.18 -34.70 -33.10
C ARG A 404 25.86 -34.83 -33.86
N GLU A 405 25.17 -35.95 -33.69
CA GLU A 405 23.87 -36.20 -34.33
C GLU A 405 22.80 -35.21 -33.86
N GLU A 406 22.75 -34.90 -32.55
CA GLU A 406 21.87 -33.88 -31.98
C GLU A 406 22.17 -32.48 -32.51
N SER A 407 23.46 -32.11 -32.61
CA SER A 407 23.87 -30.83 -33.16
C SER A 407 23.49 -30.68 -34.64
N GLU A 408 23.60 -31.76 -35.43
CA GLU A 408 23.22 -31.78 -36.84
C GLU A 408 21.70 -31.73 -37.03
N THR A 409 20.93 -32.42 -36.18
CA THR A 409 19.46 -32.33 -36.21
C THR A 409 18.96 -30.95 -35.83
N ILE A 410 19.52 -30.33 -34.78
CA ILE A 410 19.19 -28.96 -34.38
C ILE A 410 19.54 -27.96 -35.50
N SER A 411 20.68 -28.17 -36.17
CA SER A 411 21.09 -27.30 -37.29
C SER A 411 20.14 -27.44 -38.49
N ARG A 412 19.71 -28.66 -38.83
CA ARG A 412 18.69 -28.88 -39.89
C ARG A 412 17.33 -28.26 -39.55
N ILE A 413 16.87 -28.41 -38.30
CA ILE A 413 15.60 -27.81 -37.85
C ILE A 413 15.66 -26.28 -37.97
N LEU A 414 16.81 -25.68 -37.67
CA LEU A 414 17.01 -24.23 -37.77
C LEU A 414 17.17 -23.73 -39.22
N ASP A 415 17.75 -24.53 -40.12
CA ASP A 415 17.83 -24.21 -41.55
C ASP A 415 16.46 -24.37 -42.25
N GLU A 416 15.58 -25.25 -41.74
CA GLU A 416 14.20 -25.41 -42.21
C GLU A 416 13.23 -24.37 -41.64
N MET A 417 13.61 -23.66 -40.57
CA MET A 417 12.84 -22.52 -40.10
C MET A 417 13.04 -21.34 -41.06
N GLU A 418 12.02 -21.04 -41.86
CA GLU A 418 11.96 -19.80 -42.65
C GLU A 418 12.37 -18.59 -41.79
N ASP A 419 13.19 -17.70 -42.37
CA ASP A 419 13.62 -16.45 -41.76
C ASP A 419 12.44 -15.83 -40.98
N LEU A 420 12.58 -15.79 -39.64
CA LEU A 420 11.68 -15.04 -38.77
C LEU A 420 11.40 -13.69 -39.45
N PRO A 421 10.13 -13.28 -39.60
CA PRO A 421 9.78 -12.08 -40.34
C PRO A 421 10.65 -10.96 -39.81
N ARG A 422 11.54 -10.43 -40.68
CA ARG A 422 12.45 -9.35 -40.34
C ARG A 422 11.63 -8.33 -39.60
N GLY A 423 12.00 -8.12 -38.33
CA GLY A 423 11.21 -7.35 -37.39
C GLY A 423 10.62 -6.14 -38.07
N ILE A 424 9.31 -5.98 -37.91
CA ILE A 424 8.54 -4.78 -38.24
C ILE A 424 9.48 -3.58 -38.13
N GLU A 425 9.82 -2.99 -39.27
CA GLU A 425 10.57 -1.74 -39.28
C GLU A 425 9.72 -0.75 -38.48
N PHE A 426 10.09 -0.49 -37.22
CA PHE A 426 9.68 0.73 -36.55
C PHE A 426 10.40 1.88 -37.24
N LYS A 427 10.02 2.17 -38.48
CA LYS A 427 10.09 3.51 -39.05
C LYS A 427 9.19 4.37 -38.17
N LYS A 428 9.72 4.81 -37.03
CA LYS A 428 9.27 6.04 -36.40
C LYS A 428 9.35 7.08 -37.50
N GLN A 429 8.20 7.50 -38.04
CA GLN A 429 8.12 8.73 -38.80
C GLN A 429 8.77 9.80 -37.92
N LYS A 430 9.94 10.29 -38.35
CA LYS A 430 10.57 11.45 -37.74
C LYS A 430 9.58 12.59 -37.89
N LYS A 431 8.82 12.88 -36.83
CA LYS A 431 8.22 14.20 -36.67
C LYS A 431 9.42 15.18 -36.71
N PRO A 432 9.41 16.22 -37.55
CA PRO A 432 10.47 17.20 -37.54
C PRO A 432 10.57 17.78 -36.14
N SER A 433 11.75 17.60 -35.53
CA SER A 433 12.10 18.24 -34.26
C SER A 433 12.11 19.74 -34.49
N THR A 434 11.02 20.41 -34.12
CA THR A 434 10.98 21.85 -33.90
C THR A 434 11.63 22.14 -32.55
N GLN A 435 12.94 21.94 -32.44
CA GLN A 435 13.77 22.67 -31.48
C GLN A 435 15.25 22.59 -31.88
N SER A 436 15.71 23.73 -32.39
CA SER A 436 17.08 24.07 -32.73
C SER A 436 17.97 24.05 -31.50
N CYS A 437 18.85 23.05 -31.38
CA CYS A 437 20.09 23.20 -30.61
C CYS A 437 21.23 23.40 -31.59
N GLY A 438 21.45 24.67 -31.92
CA GLY A 438 22.62 25.12 -32.64
C GLY A 438 23.91 24.88 -31.83
N LYS A 439 25.00 24.84 -32.58
CA LYS A 439 26.39 24.98 -32.13
C LYS A 439 26.50 25.89 -30.90
N ALA A 440 26.89 25.34 -29.76
CA ALA A 440 27.35 26.11 -28.61
C ALA A 440 28.77 25.64 -28.25
N SER A 441 29.70 26.49 -28.67
CA SER A 441 31.09 26.67 -28.24
C SER A 441 31.42 26.20 -26.82
N PHE A 442 32.56 25.53 -26.70
CA PHE A 442 33.35 25.48 -25.48
C PHE A 442 33.57 26.91 -24.96
N ARG A 443 32.90 27.28 -23.86
CA ARG A 443 33.34 28.34 -22.97
C ARG A 443 33.77 27.72 -21.64
N LEU A 444 35.07 27.76 -21.38
CA LEU A 444 35.63 27.62 -20.03
C LEU A 444 34.87 28.60 -19.11
N LYS A 445 34.17 28.08 -18.10
CA LYS A 445 33.65 28.93 -17.04
C LYS A 445 34.81 29.50 -16.23
N GLU A 446 34.83 30.80 -16.05
CA GLU A 446 35.77 31.48 -15.15
C GLU A 446 35.65 30.93 -13.73
N LYS A 447 36.81 30.73 -13.09
CA LYS A 447 36.92 30.31 -11.70
C LYS A 447 36.24 31.35 -10.81
N THR A 448 35.14 30.99 -10.16
CA THR A 448 34.60 31.76 -9.05
C THR A 448 35.63 31.79 -7.93
N GLN A 449 36.13 32.98 -7.60
CA GLN A 449 37.00 33.20 -6.46
C GLN A 449 36.25 32.82 -5.18
N LYS A 450 36.80 31.87 -4.43
CA LYS A 450 36.34 31.54 -3.08
C LYS A 450 36.51 32.77 -2.21
N HIS A 451 35.41 33.28 -1.65
CA HIS A 451 35.48 34.22 -0.54
C HIS A 451 36.22 33.55 0.62
N LYS A 452 37.35 34.13 1.02
CA LYS A 452 38.07 33.77 2.24
C LYS A 452 37.20 34.22 3.42
N ASN A 453 36.86 33.28 4.29
CA ASN A 453 36.36 33.58 5.62
C ASN A 453 37.43 34.41 6.35
N VAL A 454 37.12 35.69 6.60
CA VAL A 454 37.89 36.56 7.47
C VAL A 454 37.66 36.09 8.91
N ALA A 455 38.75 35.90 9.64
CA ALA A 455 38.71 35.56 11.05
C ALA A 455 38.18 36.74 11.87
N ALA A 456 37.19 36.49 12.72
CA ALA A 456 36.80 37.42 13.77
C ALA A 456 37.88 37.41 14.85
N THR A 457 38.82 38.36 14.76
CA THR A 457 39.63 38.79 15.90
C THR A 457 38.85 39.82 16.71
N SER A 458 38.75 39.52 18.00
CA SER A 458 38.46 40.43 19.09
C SER A 458 39.31 41.70 19.05
N LEU A 459 38.74 42.84 19.43
CA LEU A 459 39.23 43.75 20.49
C LEU A 459 38.42 45.06 20.54
N LEU A 460 38.09 45.41 21.79
CA LEU A 460 37.53 46.66 22.35
C LEU A 460 36.02 46.91 22.18
#